data_AF-T1B6K0-F1
#
_entry.id   AF-T1B6K0-F1
#
_cell.length_a   1.000
_cell.length_b   1.000
_cell.length_c   1.000
_cell.angle_alpha   90.00
_cell.angle_beta   90.00
_cell.angle_gamma   90.00
#
_symmetry.space_group_name_H-M   'P 1'
#
loop_
_entity.id
_entity.type
_entity.pdbx_description
1 polymer ?
#
loop_
_entity_poly.entity_id
_entity_poly.type
_entity_poly.pdbx_seq_one_letter_code
_entity_poly.pdbx_strand_id
1 'polypeptide(L)'
;MGIHIPPYRETLMQDVSSHLNTLATERPGTRLSLRAIRSLSPAIILMLALALGTSGGIFTVLNGFLWRPLPYLHPNRLVLIRERLMKVGLTGADVSFHTYSQLREGTPDIRAAGTLDITGGLVTIHGINHMGLGGLATPSLFRALAVPPLLGHWPSLASGRPGGPHEALLGYGFWKSVFGGSTDALGQRFTFDGKRYRVVGVMPQSFYTIYPAADFWLPRVLTPAMTRDHNINHLMIARLKSGASLTMLNGFLRGYRNRLLAGRSPASRAKAERNGFTINAEELHHSLLNLYLGGKPDLLLFLAL
;
A
#
# COMPACT_ATOMS: atom_id res chain seq x y z
N MET A 1 -38.86 -41.25 -66.86
CA MET A 1 -39.89 -42.08 -66.20
C MET A 1 -39.85 -41.72 -64.73
N GLY A 2 -40.92 -41.09 -64.22
CA GLY A 2 -40.90 -40.23 -63.04
C GLY A 2 -40.77 -40.96 -61.70
N ILE A 3 -39.94 -40.40 -60.82
CA ILE A 3 -39.81 -40.83 -59.42
C ILE A 3 -40.85 -40.05 -58.60
N HIS A 4 -41.72 -40.80 -57.94
CA HIS A 4 -42.80 -40.33 -57.09
C HIS A 4 -42.24 -39.82 -55.75
N ILE A 5 -42.47 -38.55 -55.41
CA ILE A 5 -42.08 -37.95 -54.13
C ILE A 5 -43.33 -37.88 -53.24
N PRO A 6 -43.43 -38.65 -52.15
CA PRO A 6 -44.50 -38.49 -51.16
C PRO A 6 -44.24 -37.29 -50.22
N PRO A 7 -45.31 -36.65 -49.69
CA PRO A 7 -45.22 -35.34 -49.04
C PRO A 7 -44.68 -35.44 -47.60
N TYR A 8 -43.50 -34.87 -47.36
CA TYR A 8 -42.79 -34.86 -46.07
C TYR A 8 -43.39 -33.89 -45.01
N ARG A 9 -44.54 -33.26 -45.28
CA ARG A 9 -45.04 -32.12 -44.47
C ARG A 9 -46.04 -32.52 -43.38
N GLU A 10 -46.70 -33.67 -43.49
CA GLU A 10 -47.71 -34.10 -42.52
C GLU A 10 -47.10 -34.89 -41.34
N THR A 11 -46.04 -35.66 -41.59
CA THR A 11 -45.39 -36.49 -40.55
C THR A 11 -44.67 -35.65 -39.48
N LEU A 12 -44.16 -34.47 -39.84
CA LEU A 12 -43.43 -33.58 -38.91
C LEU A 12 -44.35 -32.79 -37.97
N MET A 13 -45.59 -32.52 -38.37
CA MET A 13 -46.57 -31.80 -37.53
C MET A 13 -47.22 -32.72 -36.48
N GLN A 14 -47.40 -34.00 -36.80
CA GLN A 14 -47.96 -34.99 -35.87
C GLN A 14 -47.00 -35.33 -34.72
N ASP A 15 -45.70 -35.40 -34.99
CA ASP A 15 -44.69 -35.80 -34.00
C ASP A 15 -44.37 -34.69 -32.97
N VAL A 16 -44.47 -33.42 -33.38
CA VAL A 16 -44.33 -32.28 -32.46
C VAL A 16 -45.54 -32.18 -31.51
N SER A 17 -46.75 -32.50 -31.99
CA SER A 17 -47.96 -32.44 -31.16
C SER A 17 -48.03 -33.57 -30.12
N SER A 18 -47.45 -34.73 -30.40
CA SER A 18 -47.41 -35.88 -29.47
C SER A 18 -46.43 -35.64 -28.31
N HIS A 19 -45.27 -35.01 -28.58
CA HIS A 19 -44.27 -34.68 -27.57
C HIS A 19 -44.67 -33.50 -26.66
N LEU A 20 -45.50 -32.58 -27.15
CA LEU A 20 -45.99 -31.46 -26.33
C LEU A 20 -47.08 -31.89 -25.34
N ASN A 21 -47.85 -32.94 -25.64
CA ASN A 21 -48.88 -33.46 -24.75
C ASN A 21 -48.33 -34.38 -23.65
N THR A 22 -47.19 -35.05 -23.85
CA THR A 22 -46.54 -35.88 -22.82
C THR A 22 -45.84 -35.07 -21.72
N LEU A 23 -45.58 -33.78 -21.93
CA LEU A 23 -45.07 -32.88 -20.88
C LEU A 23 -46.19 -32.28 -20.00
N ALA A 24 -47.45 -32.46 -20.38
CA ALA A 24 -48.59 -31.86 -19.67
C ALA A 24 -49.26 -32.78 -18.64
N THR A 25 -48.99 -34.09 -18.65
CA THR A 25 -49.86 -35.06 -17.96
C THR A 25 -49.29 -35.83 -16.77
N GLU A 26 -48.11 -35.51 -16.21
CA GLU A 26 -47.71 -36.11 -14.92
C GLU A 26 -46.99 -35.13 -14.00
N ARG A 27 -47.74 -34.52 -13.07
CA ARG A 27 -47.17 -33.84 -11.89
C ARG A 27 -47.99 -34.10 -10.62
N PRO A 28 -47.70 -35.18 -9.87
CA PRO A 28 -47.92 -35.22 -8.43
C PRO A 28 -46.68 -34.77 -7.62
N GLY A 29 -45.71 -34.06 -8.24
CA GLY A 29 -44.45 -33.67 -7.58
C GLY A 29 -44.15 -32.16 -7.47
N THR A 30 -44.81 -31.29 -8.23
CA THR A 30 -44.42 -29.87 -8.30
C THR A 30 -44.99 -28.96 -7.22
N ARG A 31 -45.99 -29.42 -6.46
CA ARG A 31 -46.54 -28.63 -5.35
C ARG A 31 -45.68 -28.71 -4.08
N LEU A 32 -44.95 -29.82 -3.87
CA LEU A 32 -43.98 -29.95 -2.78
C LEU A 32 -42.68 -29.18 -3.07
N SER A 33 -42.24 -29.10 -4.34
CA SER A 33 -41.00 -28.38 -4.68
C SER A 33 -41.15 -26.86 -4.57
N LEU A 34 -42.30 -26.28 -4.96
CA LEU A 34 -42.50 -24.82 -4.92
C LEU A 34 -42.59 -24.24 -3.49
N ARG A 35 -43.07 -25.02 -2.51
CA ARG A 35 -43.08 -24.58 -1.10
C ARG A 35 -41.70 -24.71 -0.45
N ALA A 36 -40.95 -25.77 -0.75
CA ALA A 36 -39.57 -25.93 -0.29
C ALA A 36 -38.65 -24.84 -0.88
N ILE A 37 -38.81 -24.49 -2.16
CA ILE A 37 -38.04 -23.42 -2.83
C ILE A 37 -38.39 -22.04 -2.25
N ARG A 38 -39.67 -21.77 -1.94
CA ARG A 38 -40.09 -20.51 -1.26
C ARG A 38 -39.51 -20.37 0.15
N SER A 39 -39.36 -21.47 0.88
CA SER A 39 -38.76 -21.48 2.22
C SER A 39 -37.23 -21.31 2.19
N LEU A 40 -36.55 -21.74 1.12
CA LEU A 40 -35.10 -21.63 0.94
C LEU A 40 -34.67 -20.31 0.29
N SER A 41 -35.60 -19.60 -0.35
CA SER A 41 -35.37 -18.32 -1.01
C SER A 41 -34.70 -17.26 -0.10
N PRO A 42 -35.11 -17.06 1.17
CA PRO A 42 -34.48 -16.05 2.02
C PRO A 42 -33.02 -16.40 2.35
N ALA A 43 -32.73 -17.68 2.58
CA ALA A 43 -31.37 -18.14 2.88
C ALA A 43 -30.45 -18.00 1.67
N ILE A 44 -30.93 -18.33 0.46
CA ILE A 44 -30.19 -18.16 -0.79
C ILE A 44 -29.93 -16.68 -1.06
N ILE A 45 -30.95 -15.81 -0.91
CA ILE A 45 -30.79 -14.36 -1.08
C ILE A 45 -29.80 -13.79 -0.06
N LEU A 46 -29.85 -14.23 1.21
CA LEU A 46 -28.92 -13.80 2.24
C LEU A 46 -27.49 -14.27 1.96
N MET A 47 -27.30 -15.53 1.53
CA MET A 47 -25.99 -16.03 1.13
C MET A 47 -25.45 -15.28 -0.10
N LEU A 48 -26.30 -15.02 -1.11
CA LEU A 48 -25.89 -14.23 -2.28
C LEU A 48 -25.55 -12.79 -1.89
N ALA A 49 -26.37 -12.16 -1.04
CA ALA A 49 -26.11 -10.80 -0.55
C ALA A 49 -24.82 -10.73 0.27
N LEU A 50 -24.54 -11.75 1.09
CA LEU A 50 -23.31 -11.84 1.86
C LEU A 50 -22.09 -12.10 0.95
N ALA A 51 -22.22 -12.97 -0.04
CA ALA A 51 -21.17 -13.24 -1.02
C ALA A 51 -20.87 -12.00 -1.87
N LEU A 52 -21.90 -11.38 -2.46
CA LEU A 52 -21.77 -10.17 -3.27
C LEU A 52 -21.29 -8.96 -2.44
N GLY A 53 -21.74 -8.82 -1.20
CA GLY A 53 -21.29 -7.79 -0.27
C GLY A 53 -19.81 -7.94 0.11
N THR A 54 -19.36 -9.18 0.33
CA THR A 54 -17.96 -9.48 0.63
C THR A 54 -17.06 -9.22 -0.58
N SER A 55 -17.48 -9.67 -1.77
CA SER A 55 -16.76 -9.42 -3.03
C SER A 55 -16.70 -7.93 -3.38
N GLY A 56 -17.81 -7.19 -3.23
CA GLY A 56 -17.86 -5.74 -3.48
C GLY A 56 -17.01 -4.92 -2.49
N GLY A 57 -16.94 -5.36 -1.22
CA GLY A 57 -16.09 -4.73 -0.21
C GLY A 57 -14.61 -4.81 -0.55
N ILE A 58 -14.13 -5.99 -0.97
CA ILE A 58 -12.75 -6.20 -1.42
C ILE A 58 -12.47 -5.33 -2.65
N PHE A 59 -13.37 -5.31 -3.64
CA PHE A 59 -13.20 -4.48 -4.83
C PHE A 59 -13.19 -2.98 -4.53
N THR A 60 -13.95 -2.51 -3.53
CA THR A 60 -13.95 -1.10 -3.13
C THR A 60 -12.62 -0.68 -2.51
N VAL A 61 -12.04 -1.53 -1.66
CA VAL A 61 -10.70 -1.32 -1.09
C VAL A 61 -9.67 -1.35 -2.21
N LEU A 62 -9.68 -2.38 -3.06
CA LEU A 62 -8.72 -2.52 -4.16
C LEU A 62 -8.83 -1.38 -5.19
N ASN A 63 -10.04 -0.96 -5.57
CA ASN A 63 -10.26 0.16 -6.50
C ASN A 63 -9.83 1.50 -5.89
N GLY A 64 -10.04 1.68 -4.59
CA GLY A 64 -9.58 2.87 -3.84
C GLY A 64 -8.06 3.00 -3.77
N PHE A 65 -7.33 1.87 -3.69
CA PHE A 65 -5.87 1.85 -3.49
C PHE A 65 -5.04 1.60 -4.76
N LEU A 66 -5.48 0.73 -5.68
CA LEU A 66 -4.71 0.33 -6.86
C LEU A 66 -4.92 1.25 -8.06
N TRP A 67 -6.13 1.79 -8.24
CA TRP A 67 -6.53 2.49 -9.46
C TRP A 67 -6.52 4.02 -9.36
N ARG A 68 -6.38 4.56 -8.15
CA ARG A 68 -6.17 6.01 -7.98
C ARG A 68 -4.69 6.33 -8.24
N PRO A 69 -4.39 7.25 -9.17
CA PRO A 69 -3.02 7.72 -9.33
C PRO A 69 -2.54 8.26 -7.98
N LEU A 70 -1.33 7.86 -7.58
CA LEU A 70 -0.72 8.34 -6.34
C LEU A 70 -0.84 9.87 -6.28
N PRO A 71 -1.40 10.45 -5.20
CA PRO A 71 -1.66 11.89 -5.06
C PRO A 71 -0.37 12.66 -4.77
N TYR A 72 0.74 12.18 -5.32
CA TYR A 72 2.03 12.80 -5.24
C TYR A 72 2.27 13.58 -6.53
N LEU A 73 2.73 14.82 -6.40
CA LEU A 73 3.19 15.61 -7.54
C LEU A 73 4.29 14.84 -8.28
N HIS A 74 4.15 14.62 -9.59
CA HIS A 74 5.06 13.86 -10.44
C HIS A 74 5.45 12.48 -9.84
N PRO A 75 4.50 11.53 -9.77
CA PRO A 75 4.70 10.25 -9.09
C PRO A 75 5.77 9.37 -9.76
N ASN A 76 5.98 9.55 -11.07
CA ASN A 76 7.02 8.92 -11.87
C ASN A 76 8.47 9.28 -11.44
N ARG A 77 8.63 10.28 -10.56
CA ARG A 77 9.94 10.64 -9.99
C ARG A 77 10.16 10.08 -8.60
N LEU A 78 9.17 9.41 -8.02
CA LEU A 78 9.29 8.77 -6.71
C LEU A 78 9.77 7.35 -6.88
N VAL A 79 10.89 7.06 -6.22
CA VAL A 79 11.52 5.76 -6.24
C VAL A 79 11.69 5.27 -4.83
N LEU A 80 11.58 3.96 -4.67
CA LEU A 80 11.90 3.26 -3.45
C LEU A 80 13.27 2.61 -3.60
N ILE A 81 14.17 2.90 -2.66
CA ILE A 81 15.51 2.32 -2.63
C ILE A 81 15.50 1.20 -1.59
N ARG A 82 16.01 0.02 -1.96
CA ARG A 82 16.04 -1.18 -1.10
C ARG A 82 17.41 -1.85 -1.14
N GLU A 83 17.79 -2.48 -0.03
CA GLU A 83 18.93 -3.39 0.06
C GLU A 83 18.41 -4.84 0.09
N ARG A 84 18.50 -5.57 -1.03
CA ARG A 84 17.91 -6.92 -1.17
C ARG A 84 18.92 -8.04 -0.98
N LEU A 85 18.46 -9.15 -0.42
CA LEU A 85 19.21 -10.42 -0.32
C LEU A 85 18.52 -11.48 -1.20
N MET A 86 18.77 -11.38 -2.51
CA MET A 86 17.99 -12.11 -3.53
C MET A 86 18.04 -13.64 -3.38
N LYS A 87 19.11 -14.19 -2.79
CA LYS A 87 19.28 -15.66 -2.65
C LYS A 87 18.72 -16.23 -1.35
N VAL A 88 18.24 -15.37 -0.44
CA VAL A 88 17.72 -15.78 0.88
C VAL A 88 16.21 -15.55 0.97
N GLY A 89 15.55 -15.18 -0.13
CA GLY A 89 14.11 -14.89 -0.15
C GLY A 89 13.70 -13.62 0.61
N LEU A 90 14.66 -12.91 1.22
CA LEU A 90 14.44 -11.62 1.87
C LEU A 90 14.43 -10.51 0.83
N THR A 91 13.28 -10.34 0.18
CA THR A 91 13.02 -9.33 -0.86
C THR A 91 12.45 -8.02 -0.31
N GLY A 92 12.05 -8.02 0.97
CA GLY A 92 11.53 -6.86 1.71
C GLY A 92 12.54 -6.18 2.62
N ALA A 93 13.83 -6.53 2.54
CA ALA A 93 14.84 -5.86 3.34
C ALA A 93 14.98 -4.40 2.84
N ASP A 94 14.72 -3.46 3.75
CA ASP A 94 14.64 -2.04 3.47
C ASP A 94 16.06 -1.42 3.37
N VAL A 95 16.35 -0.24 3.90
CA VAL A 95 17.74 0.28 3.96
C VAL A 95 18.19 0.46 5.41
N SER A 96 19.50 0.44 5.62
CA SER A 96 20.09 0.91 6.87
C SER A 96 20.15 2.43 6.96
N PHE A 97 20.14 2.97 8.19
CA PHE A 97 20.34 4.41 8.38
C PHE A 97 21.70 4.89 7.89
N HIS A 98 22.73 4.05 7.98
CA HIS A 98 24.01 4.31 7.35
C HIS A 98 23.85 4.53 5.84
N THR A 99 23.27 3.56 5.12
CA THR A 99 23.02 3.64 3.67
C THR A 99 22.16 4.86 3.33
N TYR A 100 21.09 5.12 4.08
CA TYR A 100 20.26 6.32 3.90
C TYR A 100 21.07 7.62 3.99
N SER A 101 21.92 7.78 5.03
CA SER A 101 22.69 9.02 5.21
C SER A 101 23.65 9.26 4.04
N GLN A 102 24.34 8.20 3.62
CA GLN A 102 25.32 8.24 2.53
C GLN A 102 24.64 8.54 1.20
N LEU A 103 23.51 7.89 0.90
CA LEU A 103 22.79 8.11 -0.36
C LEU A 103 22.12 9.49 -0.41
N ARG A 104 21.60 9.98 0.72
CA ARG A 104 20.99 11.31 0.80
C ARG A 104 22.00 12.42 0.49
N GLU A 105 23.23 12.31 0.96
CA GLU A 105 24.28 13.33 0.78
C GLU A 105 25.08 13.13 -0.52
N GLY A 106 25.30 11.88 -0.93
CA GLY A 106 26.24 11.54 -1.99
C GLY A 106 25.62 11.24 -3.36
N THR A 107 24.30 11.32 -3.54
CA THR A 107 23.66 10.94 -4.82
C THR A 107 23.21 12.17 -5.62
N PRO A 108 23.86 12.49 -6.75
CA PRO A 108 23.55 13.69 -7.54
C PRO A 108 22.13 13.68 -8.13
N ASP A 109 21.57 12.51 -8.41
CA ASP A 109 20.26 12.36 -9.08
C ASP A 109 19.07 12.52 -8.13
N ILE A 110 19.29 12.53 -6.82
CA ILE A 110 18.24 12.63 -5.81
C ILE A 110 18.03 14.11 -5.44
N ARG A 111 16.79 14.59 -5.58
CA ARG A 111 16.37 15.92 -5.13
C ARG A 111 16.09 15.95 -3.63
N ALA A 112 15.41 14.92 -3.14
CA ALA A 112 15.07 14.76 -1.73
C ALA A 112 14.89 13.27 -1.42
N ALA A 113 15.28 12.84 -0.24
CA ALA A 113 15.03 11.50 0.24
C ALA A 113 14.63 11.54 1.71
N GLY A 114 13.87 10.54 2.13
CA GLY A 114 13.50 10.37 3.52
C GLY A 114 13.22 8.92 3.86
N THR A 115 13.22 8.62 5.15
CA THR A 115 12.83 7.31 5.65
C THR A 115 11.47 7.38 6.34
N LEU A 116 10.78 6.25 6.37
CA LEU A 116 9.48 6.09 7.01
C LEU A 116 9.45 4.74 7.71
N ASP A 117 9.04 4.73 8.97
CA ASP A 117 8.70 3.50 9.69
C ASP A 117 7.36 3.66 10.38
N ILE A 118 6.80 2.55 10.85
CA ILE A 118 5.62 2.55 11.72
C ILE A 118 6.02 2.26 13.16
N THR A 119 5.26 2.81 14.09
CA THR A 119 5.38 2.55 15.52
C THR A 119 3.97 2.54 16.10
N GLY A 120 3.73 1.73 17.13
CA GLY A 120 2.47 1.70 17.86
C GLY A 120 2.76 1.91 19.33
N GLY A 121 1.88 2.62 20.02
CA GLY A 121 2.12 3.00 21.41
C GLY A 121 0.93 3.69 22.06
N LEU A 122 1.12 4.08 23.31
CA LEU A 122 0.09 4.74 24.09
C LEU A 122 0.04 6.21 23.71
N VAL A 123 -1.14 6.66 23.28
CA VAL A 123 -1.44 8.07 23.02
C VAL A 123 -2.36 8.59 24.12
N THR A 124 -2.02 9.75 24.66
CA THR A 124 -2.84 10.48 25.63
C THR A 124 -3.23 11.84 25.08
N ILE A 125 -4.53 12.08 24.93
CA ILE A 125 -5.10 13.35 24.46
C ILE A 125 -6.22 13.75 25.42
N HIS A 126 -6.15 14.99 25.92
CA HIS A 126 -7.13 15.52 26.89
C HIS A 126 -7.38 14.60 28.11
N GLY A 127 -6.36 13.84 28.53
CA GLY A 127 -6.44 12.89 29.64
C GLY A 127 -7.03 11.52 29.28
N ILE A 128 -7.45 11.31 28.04
CA ILE A 128 -7.95 10.03 27.53
C ILE A 128 -6.80 9.27 26.88
N ASN A 129 -6.67 8.00 27.25
CA ASN A 129 -5.67 7.08 26.73
C ASN A 129 -6.26 6.17 25.65
N HIS A 130 -5.54 6.01 24.54
CA HIS A 130 -5.83 4.97 23.54
C HIS A 130 -4.53 4.46 22.91
N MET A 131 -4.60 3.29 22.27
CA MET A 131 -3.52 2.82 21.41
C MET A 131 -3.61 3.56 20.07
N GLY A 132 -2.49 4.13 19.63
CA GLY A 132 -2.40 4.79 18.33
C GLY A 132 -1.23 4.27 17.51
N LEU A 133 -1.35 4.39 16.19
CA LEU A 133 -0.29 4.05 15.25
C LEU A 133 0.40 5.33 14.74
N GLY A 134 1.67 5.50 15.08
CA GLY A 134 2.51 6.59 14.60
C GLY A 134 3.35 6.21 13.37
N GLY A 135 3.56 7.16 12.48
CA GLY A 135 4.59 7.10 11.44
C GLY A 135 5.86 7.85 11.88
N LEU A 136 7.01 7.18 11.94
CA LEU A 136 8.30 7.83 12.18
C LEU A 136 8.95 8.19 10.84
N ALA A 137 8.84 9.46 10.47
CA ALA A 137 9.29 9.96 9.17
C ALA A 137 10.40 10.98 9.32
N THR A 138 11.45 10.92 8.50
CA THR A 138 12.40 12.04 8.48
C THR A 138 11.73 13.30 7.95
N PRO A 139 12.03 14.51 8.47
CA PRO A 139 11.43 15.75 7.96
C PRO A 139 11.61 15.97 6.45
N SER A 140 12.68 15.41 5.86
CA SER A 140 12.94 15.45 4.43
C SER A 140 12.00 14.56 3.61
N LEU A 141 11.39 13.53 4.20
CA LEU A 141 10.42 12.67 3.54
C LEU A 141 9.22 13.48 3.05
N PHE A 142 8.67 14.35 3.89
CA PHE A 142 7.50 15.15 3.55
C PHE A 142 7.76 16.07 2.35
N ARG A 143 8.98 16.62 2.25
CA ARG A 143 9.44 17.37 1.07
C ARG A 143 9.61 16.48 -0.15
N ALA A 144 10.06 15.24 0.04
CA ALA A 144 10.15 14.26 -1.04
C ALA A 144 8.76 13.86 -1.55
N LEU A 145 7.77 13.64 -0.68
CA LEU A 145 6.41 13.30 -1.11
C LEU A 145 5.67 14.50 -1.74
N ALA A 146 6.02 15.72 -1.33
CA ALA A 146 5.48 16.98 -1.88
C ALA A 146 3.94 17.09 -1.77
N VAL A 147 3.36 16.56 -0.69
CA VAL A 147 1.91 16.63 -0.42
C VAL A 147 1.64 17.66 0.67
N PRO A 148 1.32 18.92 0.38
CA PRO A 148 1.17 19.94 1.42
C PRO A 148 0.15 19.51 2.50
N PRO A 149 0.38 19.85 3.78
CA PRO A 149 -0.63 19.67 4.82
C PRO A 149 -1.91 20.42 4.47
N LEU A 150 -3.06 19.84 4.83
CA LEU A 150 -4.36 20.50 4.74
C LEU A 150 -4.42 21.74 5.65
N LEU A 151 -3.83 21.63 6.85
CA LEU A 151 -3.74 22.69 7.84
C LEU A 151 -2.32 22.78 8.37
N GLY A 152 -1.88 23.99 8.72
CA GLY A 152 -0.60 24.25 9.35
C GLY A 152 0.59 24.10 8.40
N HIS A 153 1.67 23.52 8.88
CA HIS A 153 2.92 23.40 8.12
C HIS A 153 3.63 22.08 8.39
N TRP A 154 4.64 21.80 7.56
CA TRP A 154 5.52 20.66 7.78
C TRP A 154 6.34 20.79 9.07
N PRO A 155 6.71 19.66 9.70
CA PRO A 155 7.72 19.69 10.74
C PRO A 155 9.00 20.34 10.24
N SER A 156 9.60 21.14 11.11
CA SER A 156 10.88 21.79 10.89
C SER A 156 11.98 20.75 10.70
N LEU A 157 13.04 21.09 9.96
CA LEU A 157 14.20 20.19 9.85
C LEU A 157 14.89 19.98 11.21
N ALA A 158 14.76 20.93 12.14
CA ALA A 158 15.31 20.85 13.49
C ALA A 158 14.66 19.72 14.30
N SER A 159 13.37 19.43 14.11
CA SER A 159 12.66 18.34 14.80
C SER A 159 13.24 16.94 14.53
N GLY A 160 13.96 16.77 13.42
CA GLY A 160 14.67 15.52 13.09
C GLY A 160 16.06 15.41 13.70
N ARG A 161 16.47 16.35 14.56
CA ARG A 161 17.78 16.38 15.21
C ARG A 161 17.65 16.13 16.72
N PRO A 162 18.69 15.57 17.37
CA PRO A 162 18.71 15.45 18.83
C PRO A 162 18.50 16.82 19.50
N GLY A 163 17.59 16.88 20.49
CA GLY A 163 17.22 18.12 21.17
C GLY A 163 16.30 19.05 20.37
N GLY A 164 15.86 18.65 19.18
CA GLY A 164 14.90 19.40 18.37
C GLY A 164 13.49 19.43 18.98
N PRO A 165 12.61 20.31 18.48
CA PRO A 165 11.23 20.39 18.94
C PRO A 165 10.47 19.10 18.62
N HIS A 166 9.62 18.68 19.54
CA HIS A 166 8.69 17.57 19.33
C HIS A 166 7.46 18.06 18.58
N GLU A 167 7.48 17.89 17.27
CA GLU A 167 6.40 18.29 16.36
C GLU A 167 5.63 17.05 15.87
N ALA A 168 4.36 17.21 15.52
CA ALA A 168 3.54 16.13 14.97
C ALA A 168 2.62 16.64 13.87
N LEU A 169 2.41 15.80 12.87
CA LEU A 169 1.34 15.95 11.88
C LEU A 169 0.23 14.95 12.21
N LEU A 170 -1.02 15.38 12.19
CA LEU A 170 -2.15 14.46 12.36
C LEU A 170 -2.60 13.87 11.03
N GLY A 171 -2.97 12.60 11.05
CA GLY A 171 -3.75 11.97 10.00
C GLY A 171 -5.14 12.58 9.95
N TYR A 172 -5.71 12.70 8.74
CA TYR A 172 -7.03 13.29 8.56
C TYR A 172 -8.10 12.56 9.39
N GLY A 173 -8.11 11.22 9.37
CA GLY A 173 -9.06 10.41 10.12
C GLY A 173 -8.94 10.61 11.63
N PHE A 174 -7.72 10.62 12.15
CA PHE A 174 -7.44 10.85 13.58
C PHE A 174 -7.79 12.27 14.03
N TRP A 175 -7.49 13.27 13.21
CA TRP A 175 -7.91 14.65 13.44
C TRP A 175 -9.44 14.79 13.48
N LYS A 176 -10.16 14.12 12.57
CA LYS A 176 -11.62 14.11 12.57
C LYS A 176 -12.20 13.39 13.79
N SER A 177 -11.65 12.25 14.19
CA SER A 177 -12.18 11.46 15.29
C SER A 177 -11.88 12.06 16.66
N VAL A 178 -10.66 12.55 16.88
CA VAL A 178 -10.22 13.04 18.19
C VAL A 178 -10.45 14.54 18.38
N PHE A 179 -10.28 15.33 17.32
CA PHE A 179 -10.41 16.79 17.39
C PHE A 179 -11.66 17.33 16.69
N GLY A 180 -12.57 16.44 16.26
CA GLY A 180 -13.82 16.80 15.56
C GLY A 180 -13.64 17.39 14.17
N GLY A 181 -12.40 17.55 13.69
CA GLY A 181 -12.08 18.38 12.54
C GLY A 181 -11.93 19.87 12.86
N SER A 182 -11.64 20.24 14.11
CA SER A 182 -11.40 21.64 14.49
C SER A 182 -10.01 22.11 14.06
N THR A 183 -9.92 23.33 13.53
CA THR A 183 -8.65 24.03 13.26
C THR A 183 -7.87 24.31 14.54
N ASP A 184 -8.53 24.34 15.70
CA ASP A 184 -7.93 24.54 17.01
C ASP A 184 -7.04 23.36 17.43
N ALA A 185 -7.03 22.26 16.67
CA ALA A 185 -6.07 21.18 16.85
C ALA A 185 -4.62 21.67 16.66
N LEU A 186 -4.39 22.69 15.82
CA LEU A 186 -3.06 23.26 15.63
C LEU A 186 -2.55 23.90 16.93
N GLY A 187 -1.31 23.59 17.28
CA GLY A 187 -0.68 24.08 18.51
C GLY A 187 -1.05 23.31 19.77
N GLN A 188 -2.09 22.47 19.74
CA GLN A 188 -2.39 21.57 20.84
C GLN A 188 -1.29 20.52 21.02
N ARG A 189 -1.30 19.88 22.19
CA ARG A 189 -0.31 18.88 22.56
C ARG A 189 -0.98 17.57 22.91
N PHE A 190 -0.36 16.49 22.48
CA PHE A 190 -0.66 15.14 22.92
C PHE A 190 0.60 14.46 23.42
N THR A 191 0.44 13.37 24.17
CA THR A 191 1.55 12.52 24.59
C THR A 191 1.52 11.24 23.80
N PHE A 192 2.68 10.77 23.34
CA PHE A 192 2.88 9.47 22.74
C PHE A 192 4.09 8.81 23.41
N ASP A 193 3.90 7.63 24.01
CA ASP A 193 4.92 6.89 24.76
C ASP A 193 5.73 7.77 25.74
N GLY A 194 4.99 8.57 26.52
CA GLY A 194 5.55 9.46 27.54
C GLY A 194 6.19 10.75 26.99
N LYS A 195 6.28 10.93 25.67
CA LYS A 195 6.81 12.15 25.04
C LYS A 195 5.69 13.06 24.57
N ARG A 196 5.80 14.34 24.91
CA ARG A 196 4.81 15.35 24.51
C ARG A 196 5.15 15.92 23.14
N TYR A 197 4.18 15.91 22.23
CA TYR A 197 4.29 16.44 20.87
C TYR A 197 3.31 17.59 20.65
N ARG A 198 3.74 18.62 19.93
CA ARG A 198 2.90 19.73 19.48
C ARG A 198 2.40 19.47 18.06
N VAL A 199 1.10 19.58 17.86
CA VAL A 199 0.49 19.49 16.53
C VAL A 199 0.88 20.73 15.72
N VAL A 200 1.56 20.53 14.59
CA VAL A 200 1.97 21.61 13.69
C VAL A 200 1.24 21.59 12.36
N GLY A 201 0.56 20.49 12.05
CA GLY A 201 -0.24 20.37 10.83
C GLY A 201 -1.13 19.15 10.80
N VAL A 202 -1.99 19.11 9.79
CA VAL A 202 -2.91 18.00 9.50
C VAL A 202 -2.72 17.59 8.05
N MET A 203 -2.52 16.31 7.79
CA MET A 203 -2.42 15.79 6.42
C MET A 203 -3.79 15.72 5.75
N PRO A 204 -3.88 15.97 4.44
CA PRO A 204 -5.14 15.85 3.71
C PRO A 204 -5.64 14.40 3.69
N GLN A 205 -6.95 14.21 3.52
CA GLN A 205 -7.57 12.88 3.42
C GLN A 205 -6.98 12.03 2.29
N SER A 206 -6.53 12.67 1.22
CA SER A 206 -5.86 12.00 0.10
C SER A 206 -4.46 11.52 0.44
N PHE A 207 -3.85 11.93 1.56
CA PHE A 207 -2.52 11.47 1.91
C PHE A 207 -2.56 10.04 2.44
N TYR A 208 -2.15 9.10 1.60
CA TYR A 208 -1.77 7.76 2.00
C TYR A 208 -0.27 7.58 1.79
N THR A 209 0.35 6.73 2.60
CA THR A 209 1.73 6.28 2.40
C THR A 209 1.74 4.78 2.11
N ILE A 210 2.92 4.17 2.02
CA ILE A 210 3.04 2.70 1.97
C ILE A 210 2.35 2.06 3.19
N TYR A 211 2.23 2.79 4.30
CA TYR A 211 1.46 2.41 5.47
C TYR A 211 0.16 3.21 5.53
N PRO A 212 -0.99 2.62 5.18
CA PRO A 212 -2.26 3.35 5.06
C PRO A 212 -2.94 3.70 6.41
N ALA A 213 -2.33 3.39 7.56
CA ALA A 213 -3.01 3.39 8.86
C ALA A 213 -2.39 4.29 9.95
N ALA A 214 -1.50 5.23 9.61
CA ALA A 214 -0.91 6.10 10.64
C ALA A 214 -1.89 7.19 11.11
N ASP A 215 -2.14 7.23 12.41
CA ASP A 215 -2.93 8.26 13.10
C ASP A 215 -2.23 9.61 13.12
N PHE A 216 -0.91 9.60 13.17
CA PHE A 216 -0.06 10.79 13.17
C PHE A 216 1.34 10.45 12.64
N TRP A 217 2.08 11.48 12.22
CA TRP A 217 3.49 11.35 11.85
C TRP A 217 4.36 12.21 12.74
N LEU A 218 5.45 11.60 13.21
CA LEU A 218 6.44 12.22 14.07
C LEU A 218 7.78 12.30 13.33
N PRO A 219 8.52 13.41 13.47
CA PRO A 219 9.88 13.53 13.01
C PRO A 219 10.78 12.45 13.60
N ARG A 220 11.41 11.68 12.72
CA ARG A 220 12.45 10.74 13.10
C ARG A 220 13.71 11.51 13.45
N VAL A 221 14.08 11.46 14.73
CA VAL A 221 15.35 11.98 15.24
C VAL A 221 16.47 11.03 14.83
N LEU A 222 17.42 11.52 14.02
CA LEU A 222 18.59 10.74 13.61
C LEU A 222 19.75 11.04 14.57
N THR A 223 20.14 10.04 15.36
CA THR A 223 21.31 10.16 16.25
C THR A 223 22.58 9.69 15.55
N PRO A 224 23.77 10.15 15.99
CA PRO A 224 25.05 9.68 15.46
C PRO A 224 25.29 8.16 15.63
N ALA A 225 24.60 7.53 16.58
CA ALA A 225 24.62 6.08 16.74
C ALA A 225 23.81 5.41 15.62
N MET A 226 22.61 5.91 15.33
CA MET A 226 21.76 5.38 14.25
C MET A 226 22.41 5.51 12.88
N THR A 227 23.10 6.61 12.59
CA THR A 227 23.78 6.77 11.28
C THR A 227 24.95 5.81 11.07
N ARG A 228 25.40 5.12 12.12
CA ARG A 228 26.40 4.03 12.06
C ARG A 228 25.76 2.64 12.09
N ASP A 229 24.45 2.56 12.29
CA ASP A 229 23.71 1.31 12.27
C ASP A 229 23.56 0.80 10.83
N HIS A 230 23.89 -0.48 10.66
CA HIS A 230 23.83 -1.23 9.40
C HIS A 230 22.62 -2.17 9.34
N ASN A 231 21.74 -2.14 10.34
CA ASN A 231 20.49 -2.89 10.33
C ASN A 231 19.57 -2.41 9.22
N ILE A 232 19.12 -3.34 8.38
CA ILE A 232 18.39 -3.08 7.14
C ILE A 232 16.88 -3.15 7.39
N ASN A 233 16.34 -2.13 8.05
CA ASN A 233 14.96 -2.17 8.56
C ASN A 233 14.18 -0.86 8.33
N HIS A 234 14.65 0.04 7.46
CA HIS A 234 14.04 1.36 7.27
C HIS A 234 13.67 1.65 5.84
N LEU A 235 12.38 1.84 5.56
CA LEU A 235 11.91 2.16 4.22
C LEU A 235 12.53 3.50 3.78
N MET A 236 13.13 3.55 2.58
CA MET A 236 13.67 4.78 2.01
C MET A 236 12.97 5.15 0.71
N ILE A 237 12.35 6.32 0.72
CA ILE A 237 11.73 6.94 -0.46
C ILE A 237 12.61 8.10 -0.91
N ALA A 238 12.89 8.15 -2.20
CA ALA A 238 13.63 9.24 -2.84
C ALA A 238 12.83 9.84 -3.99
N ARG A 239 12.99 11.15 -4.18
CA ARG A 239 12.50 11.89 -5.34
C ARG A 239 13.68 12.20 -6.25
N LEU A 240 13.58 11.78 -7.51
CA LEU A 240 14.54 12.11 -8.56
C LEU A 240 14.48 13.58 -8.98
N LYS A 241 15.63 14.14 -9.39
CA LYS A 241 15.72 15.43 -10.07
C LYS A 241 15.02 15.38 -11.44
N SER A 242 14.72 16.55 -12.00
CA SER A 242 14.18 16.63 -13.36
C SER A 242 15.23 16.11 -14.35
N GLY A 243 14.85 15.16 -15.22
CA GLY A 243 15.75 14.56 -16.21
C GLY A 243 16.61 13.39 -15.71
N ALA A 244 16.60 13.10 -14.40
CA ALA A 244 17.28 11.91 -13.87
C ALA A 244 16.49 10.64 -14.25
N SER A 245 17.22 9.57 -14.63
CA SER A 245 16.62 8.29 -15.00
C SER A 245 16.82 7.23 -13.91
N LEU A 246 15.86 6.31 -13.79
CA LEU A 246 15.98 5.16 -12.90
C LEU A 246 17.19 4.29 -13.24
N THR A 247 17.52 4.17 -14.53
CA THR A 247 18.68 3.43 -15.03
C THR A 247 19.99 4.03 -14.54
N MET A 248 20.14 5.36 -14.59
CA MET A 248 21.31 6.08 -14.07
C MET A 248 21.44 5.89 -12.56
N LEU A 249 20.34 6.07 -11.81
CA LEU A 249 20.33 5.85 -10.37
C LEU A 249 20.75 4.41 -10.03
N ASN A 250 20.20 3.40 -10.71
CA ASN A 250 20.57 2.01 -10.50
C ASN A 250 22.04 1.73 -10.87
N GLY A 251 22.60 2.42 -11.86
CA GLY A 251 24.04 2.41 -12.16
C GLY A 251 24.88 2.93 -10.99
N PHE A 252 24.49 4.09 -10.43
CA PHE A 252 25.14 4.67 -9.26
C PHE A 252 25.05 3.75 -8.04
N LEU A 253 23.87 3.19 -7.74
CA LEU A 253 23.64 2.28 -6.62
C LEU A 253 24.47 1.01 -6.71
N ARG A 254 24.70 0.46 -7.92
CA ARG A 254 25.63 -0.66 -8.12
C ARG A 254 27.07 -0.28 -7.78
N GLY A 255 27.52 0.91 -8.18
CA GLY A 255 28.83 1.43 -7.81
C GLY A 255 28.97 1.63 -6.30
N TYR A 256 27.96 2.22 -5.66
CA TYR A 256 27.90 2.40 -4.21
C TYR A 256 27.95 1.07 -3.46
N ARG A 257 27.15 0.07 -3.88
CA ARG A 257 27.19 -1.30 -3.34
C ARG A 257 28.60 -1.89 -3.40
N ASN A 258 29.28 -1.77 -4.54
CA ASN A 258 30.64 -2.31 -4.70
C ASN A 258 31.63 -1.65 -3.74
N ARG A 259 31.53 -0.33 -3.54
CA ARG A 259 32.34 0.40 -2.55
C ARG A 259 32.04 -0.05 -1.11
N LEU A 260 30.76 -0.22 -0.78
CA LEU A 260 30.33 -0.74 0.53
C LEU A 260 30.92 -2.13 0.81
N LEU A 261 30.88 -3.04 -0.18
CA LEU A 261 31.42 -4.39 -0.06
C LEU A 261 32.96 -4.41 0.02
N ALA A 262 33.64 -3.48 -0.65
CA ALA A 262 35.10 -3.35 -0.60
C ALA A 262 35.60 -2.92 0.80
N GLY A 263 34.79 -2.18 1.56
CA GLY A 263 35.11 -1.78 2.94
C GLY A 263 34.82 -2.85 4.01
N ARG A 264 34.28 -4.01 3.63
CA ARG A 264 33.94 -5.10 4.58
C ARG A 264 35.07 -6.14 4.65
N SER A 265 35.12 -6.88 5.76
CA SER A 265 36.03 -8.03 5.89
C SER A 265 35.76 -9.09 4.80
N PRO A 266 36.78 -9.86 4.38
CA PRO A 266 36.63 -10.87 3.32
C PRO A 266 35.48 -11.86 3.59
N ALA A 267 35.35 -12.33 4.83
CA ALA A 267 34.27 -13.22 5.24
C ALA A 267 32.87 -12.58 5.10
N SER A 268 32.74 -11.30 5.50
CA SER A 268 31.48 -10.55 5.43
C SER A 268 31.08 -10.24 3.99
N ARG A 269 32.07 -9.89 3.15
CA ARG A 269 31.87 -9.68 1.72
C ARG A 269 31.40 -10.95 1.03
N ALA A 270 32.10 -12.06 1.25
CA ALA A 270 31.72 -13.36 0.69
C ALA A 270 30.31 -13.78 1.14
N LYS A 271 29.94 -13.52 2.41
CA LYS A 271 28.57 -13.75 2.91
C LYS A 271 27.53 -12.91 2.17
N ALA A 272 27.79 -11.61 1.98
CA ALA A 272 26.88 -10.72 1.26
C ALA A 272 26.69 -11.13 -0.21
N GLU A 273 27.78 -11.49 -0.90
CA GLU A 273 27.74 -11.98 -2.28
C GLU A 273 27.01 -13.33 -2.39
N ARG A 274 27.27 -14.27 -1.48
CA ARG A 274 26.53 -15.55 -1.39
C ARG A 274 25.04 -15.35 -1.16
N ASN A 275 24.64 -14.34 -0.38
CA ASN A 275 23.24 -14.02 -0.12
C ASN A 275 22.59 -13.19 -1.23
N GLY A 276 23.34 -12.80 -2.27
CA GLY A 276 22.84 -11.99 -3.37
C GLY A 276 22.51 -10.56 -2.96
N PHE A 277 23.36 -9.95 -2.13
CA PHE A 277 23.20 -8.56 -1.68
C PHE A 277 23.23 -7.59 -2.86
N THR A 278 22.16 -6.81 -3.01
CA THR A 278 22.01 -5.82 -4.07
C THR A 278 21.37 -4.56 -3.51
N ILE A 279 21.65 -3.41 -4.12
CA ILE A 279 20.98 -2.15 -3.81
C ILE A 279 20.36 -1.66 -5.11
N ASN A 280 19.03 -1.50 -5.12
CA ASN A 280 18.29 -1.10 -6.29
C ASN A 280 17.19 -0.11 -5.96
N ALA A 281 16.86 0.72 -6.94
CA ALA A 281 15.74 1.61 -6.95
C ALA A 281 14.65 1.06 -7.88
N GLU A 282 13.40 1.17 -7.44
CA GLU A 282 12.21 0.83 -8.21
C GLU A 282 11.20 1.98 -8.11
N GLU A 283 10.33 2.13 -9.10
CA GLU A 283 9.26 3.12 -9.00
C GLU A 283 8.34 2.83 -7.81
N LEU A 284 8.00 3.89 -7.06
CA LEU A 284 7.17 3.76 -5.86
C LEU A 284 5.82 3.11 -6.19
N HIS A 285 5.21 3.48 -7.32
CA HIS A 285 3.93 2.90 -7.76
C HIS A 285 4.03 1.39 -7.99
N HIS A 286 5.01 0.95 -8.77
CA HIS A 286 5.24 -0.47 -9.03
C HIS A 286 5.53 -1.25 -7.74
N SER A 287 6.29 -0.65 -6.82
CA SER A 287 6.59 -1.26 -5.53
C SER A 287 5.37 -1.40 -4.63
N LEU A 288 4.48 -0.39 -4.62
CA LEU A 288 3.22 -0.43 -3.90
C LEU A 288 2.28 -1.51 -4.45
N LEU A 289 2.14 -1.59 -5.78
CA LEU A 289 1.34 -2.64 -6.43
C LEU A 289 1.83 -4.02 -5.99
N ASN A 290 3.15 -4.27 -6.05
CA ASN A 290 3.72 -5.54 -5.62
C ASN A 290 3.53 -5.82 -4.13
N LEU A 291 3.58 -4.80 -3.27
CA LEU A 291 3.35 -4.97 -1.83
C LEU A 291 1.90 -5.37 -1.54
N TYR A 292 0.93 -4.71 -2.19
CA TYR A 292 -0.50 -4.99 -1.98
C TYR A 292 -0.96 -6.29 -2.66
N LEU A 293 -0.35 -6.67 -3.78
CA LEU A 293 -0.68 -7.88 -4.55
C LEU A 293 0.18 -9.10 -4.15
N GLY A 294 0.98 -9.00 -3.08
CA GLY A 294 1.81 -10.10 -2.61
C GLY A 294 2.84 -10.60 -3.64
N GLY A 295 3.35 -9.71 -4.50
CA GLY A 295 4.33 -10.03 -5.54
C GLY A 295 3.77 -10.84 -6.71
N LYS A 296 2.44 -10.94 -6.87
CA LYS A 296 1.79 -11.62 -7.99
C LYS A 296 0.99 -10.61 -8.84
N PRO A 297 1.63 -9.90 -9.78
CA PRO A 297 0.94 -8.95 -10.64
C PRO A 297 -0.14 -9.60 -11.51
N ASP A 298 -0.03 -10.90 -11.83
CA ASP A 298 -1.00 -11.66 -12.63
C ASP A 298 -2.38 -11.78 -11.98
N LEU A 299 -2.50 -11.54 -10.67
CA LEU A 299 -3.80 -11.46 -9.98
C LEU A 299 -4.65 -10.28 -10.46
N LEU A 300 -4.05 -9.25 -11.06
CA LEU A 300 -4.79 -8.16 -11.71
C LEU A 300 -5.59 -8.65 -12.91
N LEU A 301 -5.10 -9.67 -13.64
CA LEU A 301 -5.83 -10.26 -14.77
C LEU A 301 -7.05 -11.06 -14.31
N PHE A 302 -6.98 -11.71 -13.15
CA PHE A 302 -8.10 -12.46 -12.57
C PHE A 302 -9.17 -11.59 -11.93
N LEU A 303 -8.83 -10.35 -11.54
CA LEU A 303 -9.79 -9.38 -10.96
C LEU A 303 -10.43 -8.47 -12.02
N ALA A 304 -9.95 -8.51 -13.26
CA ALA A 304 -10.44 -7.69 -14.38
C ALA A 304 -11.39 -8.46 -15.34
N LEU A 305 -11.69 -9.73 -15.04
CA LEU A 305 -12.67 -10.59 -15.70
C LEU A 305 -13.86 -10.84 -14.78
#